data_AF-A0A3N5LFU7-F1
#
_entry.id   AF-A0A3N5LFU7-F1
#
_cell.length_a   1.000
_cell.length_b   1.000
_cell.length_c   1.000
_cell.angle_alpha   90.00
_cell.angle_beta   90.00
_cell.angle_gamma   90.00
#
_symmetry.space_group_name_H-M   'P 1'
#
loop_
_entity.id
_entity.type
_entity.pdbx_description
1 polymer ?
#
loop_
_entity_poly.entity_id
_entity_poly.type
_entity_poly.pdbx_seq_one_letter_code
_entity_poly.pdbx_strand_id
1 'polypeptide(L)'
;MPQAFYILFGATFTFVTAAAIGKLLFKRLGLRFHRGEETLLAFMAGSACLSAIVFALTAAQLAQKGVFLAEGALAIAAAVRQGLHKESGEPLPALPRFWKILFGVVFTVFAVVYFTNAMAPERSPDGSTYHLGLVARYMREHGFHRITTNMYANLSQGVEMLYLFAYAFGRHSAAALVHFCFLVTLPLAMLCYARRFGFPAAGAAGALLFFVSPVVGMDGTTAYNDVAVAAILFGVFHLLQIWDQERTGGLLVPIGLLAGFAYAAKYTAVLAVPYALGFVA
;
A
#
# COMPACT_ATOMS: atom_id res chain seq x y z
N MET A 1 14.97 -2.16 24.07
CA MET A 1 14.89 -1.25 22.90
C MET A 1 13.62 -0.41 23.03
N PRO A 2 13.63 0.88 22.66
CA PRO A 2 12.47 1.76 22.81
C PRO A 2 11.31 1.31 21.93
N GLN A 3 10.07 1.43 22.41
CA GLN A 3 8.84 1.01 21.69
C GLN A 3 8.74 1.62 20.29
N ALA A 4 9.15 2.88 20.12
CA ALA A 4 9.19 3.56 18.83
C ALA A 4 10.05 2.82 17.79
N PHE A 5 11.14 2.17 18.19
CA PHE A 5 11.97 1.39 17.27
C PHE A 5 11.19 0.24 16.64
N TYR A 6 10.43 -0.52 17.43
CA TYR A 6 9.65 -1.65 16.91
C TYR A 6 8.48 -1.20 16.04
N ILE A 7 7.86 -0.06 16.37
CA ILE A 7 6.81 0.56 15.56
C ILE A 7 7.36 0.92 14.18
N LEU A 8 8.45 1.69 14.15
CA LEU A 8 9.08 2.13 12.90
C LEU A 8 9.63 0.95 12.11
N PHE A 9 10.23 -0.04 12.78
CA PHE A 9 10.70 -1.25 12.15
C PHE A 9 9.55 -2.00 11.49
N GLY A 10 8.44 -2.26 12.20
CA GLY A 10 7.30 -3.00 11.66
C GLY A 10 6.71 -2.34 10.41
N ALA A 11 6.49 -1.03 10.45
CA ALA A 11 5.96 -0.29 9.32
C ALA A 11 6.93 -0.23 8.14
N THR A 12 8.18 0.18 8.39
CA THR A 12 9.21 0.29 7.34
C THR A 12 9.51 -1.06 6.70
N PHE A 13 9.61 -2.12 7.52
CA PHE A 13 9.82 -3.48 7.03
C PHE A 13 8.67 -3.95 6.15
N THR A 14 7.41 -3.68 6.53
CA THR A 14 6.24 -4.00 5.69
C THR A 14 6.29 -3.26 4.35
N PHE A 15 6.54 -1.95 4.38
CA PHE A 15 6.63 -1.13 3.17
C PHE A 15 7.75 -1.62 2.23
N VAL A 16 8.95 -1.84 2.77
CA VAL A 16 10.12 -2.25 1.98
C VAL A 16 9.95 -3.68 1.44
N THR A 17 9.40 -4.61 2.23
CA THR A 17 9.05 -5.96 1.75
C THR A 17 8.05 -5.90 0.60
N ALA A 18 6.95 -5.16 0.76
CA ALA A 18 5.96 -4.99 -0.30
C ALA A 18 6.60 -4.38 -1.56
N ALA A 19 7.33 -3.27 -1.45
CA ALA A 19 8.01 -2.66 -2.58
C ALA A 19 9.01 -3.62 -3.25
N ALA A 20 9.76 -4.41 -2.48
CA ALA A 20 10.70 -5.41 -3.01
C ALA A 20 9.99 -6.50 -3.81
N ILE A 21 8.89 -7.05 -3.29
CA ILE A 21 8.07 -8.06 -3.98
C ILE A 21 7.50 -7.48 -5.29
N GLY A 22 6.97 -6.25 -5.25
CA GLY A 22 6.45 -5.58 -6.43
C GLY A 22 7.51 -5.35 -7.50
N LYS A 23 8.71 -4.92 -7.12
CA LYS A 23 9.83 -4.75 -8.07
C LYS A 23 10.29 -6.08 -8.67
N LEU A 24 10.32 -7.14 -7.87
CA LEU A 24 10.61 -8.50 -8.37
C LEU A 24 9.56 -8.95 -9.38
N LEU A 25 8.28 -8.68 -9.12
CA LEU A 25 7.18 -8.93 -10.06
C LEU A 25 7.37 -8.15 -11.36
N PHE A 26 7.60 -6.85 -11.28
CA PHE A 26 7.78 -6.01 -12.47
C PHE A 26 8.97 -6.43 -13.32
N LYS A 27 10.10 -6.76 -12.68
CA LYS A 27 11.27 -7.30 -13.38
C LYS A 27 10.94 -8.61 -14.12
N ARG A 28 10.21 -9.54 -13.48
CA ARG A 28 9.81 -10.80 -14.11
C ARG A 28 8.88 -10.59 -15.31
N LEU A 29 8.05 -9.56 -15.27
CA LEU A 29 7.12 -9.19 -16.33
C LEU A 29 7.77 -8.29 -17.40
N GLY A 30 9.05 -7.92 -17.25
CA GLY A 30 9.75 -7.01 -18.17
C GLY A 30 9.21 -5.58 -18.15
N LEU A 31 8.48 -5.18 -17.11
CA LEU A 31 7.87 -3.86 -17.00
C LEU A 31 8.88 -2.81 -16.55
N ARG A 32 8.79 -1.61 -17.14
CA ARG A 32 9.61 -0.45 -16.79
C ARG A 32 8.71 0.75 -16.57
N PHE A 33 8.92 1.45 -15.47
CA PHE A 33 8.18 2.66 -15.11
C PHE A 33 9.15 3.83 -14.95
N HIS A 34 8.64 5.06 -14.87
CA HIS A 34 9.47 6.19 -14.50
C HIS A 34 9.94 6.08 -13.04
N ARG A 35 11.09 6.70 -12.69
CA ARG A 35 11.70 6.55 -11.35
C ARG A 35 10.76 6.86 -10.19
N GLY A 36 9.90 7.87 -10.35
CA GLY A 36 8.94 8.26 -9.31
C GLY A 36 7.74 7.33 -9.19
N GLU A 37 7.40 6.61 -10.26
CA GLU A 37 6.26 5.71 -10.35
C GLU A 37 6.63 4.30 -9.88
N GLU A 38 7.84 3.86 -10.22
CA GLU A 38 8.33 2.50 -10.01
C GLU A 38 8.13 2.03 -8.56
N THR A 39 8.63 2.79 -7.57
CA THR A 39 8.47 2.43 -6.16
C THR A 39 7.01 2.45 -5.69
N LEU A 40 6.21 3.41 -6.15
CA LEU A 40 4.82 3.59 -5.71
C LEU A 40 3.93 2.47 -6.25
N LEU A 41 4.03 2.17 -7.54
CA LEU A 41 3.33 1.07 -8.18
C LEU A 41 3.82 -0.29 -7.64
N ALA A 42 5.12 -0.42 -7.38
CA ALA A 42 5.68 -1.64 -6.79
C ALA A 42 5.18 -1.85 -5.36
N PHE A 43 5.09 -0.79 -4.55
CA PHE A 43 4.51 -0.89 -3.21
C PHE A 43 3.05 -1.36 -3.27
N MET A 44 2.22 -0.81 -4.17
CA MET A 44 0.83 -1.24 -4.30
C MET A 44 0.71 -2.69 -4.82
N ALA A 45 1.38 -3.03 -5.92
CA ALA A 45 1.33 -4.37 -6.50
C ALA A 45 1.94 -5.42 -5.55
N GLY A 46 3.05 -5.08 -4.90
CA GLY A 46 3.69 -5.94 -3.92
C GLY A 46 2.92 -6.05 -2.61
N SER A 47 2.12 -5.04 -2.23
CA SER A 47 1.17 -5.14 -1.13
C SER A 47 0.09 -6.20 -1.41
N ALA A 48 -0.42 -6.27 -2.64
CA ALA A 48 -1.33 -7.33 -3.03
C ALA A 48 -0.69 -8.72 -2.91
N CYS A 49 0.55 -8.88 -3.38
CA CYS A 49 1.29 -10.13 -3.23
C CYS A 49 1.57 -10.47 -1.75
N LEU A 50 2.06 -9.52 -0.96
CA LEU A 50 2.38 -9.70 0.45
C LEU A 50 1.12 -10.06 1.24
N SER A 51 -0.01 -9.39 0.97
CA SER A 51 -1.31 -9.74 1.55
C SER A 51 -1.67 -11.20 1.26
N ALA A 52 -1.52 -11.66 0.02
CA ALA A 52 -1.81 -13.05 -0.34
C ALA A 52 -0.86 -14.06 0.33
N ILE A 53 0.43 -13.73 0.44
CA ILE A 53 1.43 -14.55 1.14
C ILE A 53 1.08 -14.65 2.62
N VAL A 54 0.81 -13.52 3.29
CA VAL A 54 0.45 -13.50 4.72
C VAL A 54 -0.86 -14.24 4.95
N PHE A 55 -1.85 -14.08 4.07
CA PHE A 55 -3.08 -14.86 4.11
C PHE A 55 -2.78 -16.37 4.05
N ALA A 56 -1.97 -16.81 3.10
CA ALA A 56 -1.63 -18.23 2.95
C ALA A 56 -0.87 -18.78 4.16
N LEU A 57 0.09 -18.03 4.69
CA LEU A 57 0.82 -18.39 5.91
C LEU A 57 -0.12 -18.48 7.12
N THR A 58 -1.05 -17.53 7.25
CA THR A 58 -2.03 -17.50 8.35
C THR A 58 -3.03 -18.64 8.24
N ALA A 59 -3.47 -18.97 7.03
CA ALA A 59 -4.30 -20.15 6.77
C ALA A 59 -3.56 -21.46 7.10
N ALA A 60 -2.25 -21.50 6.86
CA ALA A 60 -1.38 -22.63 7.20
C ALA A 60 -0.94 -22.68 8.68
N GLN A 61 -1.46 -21.81 9.55
CA GLN A 61 -1.08 -21.71 10.97
C GLN A 61 0.41 -21.34 11.21
N LEU A 62 0.96 -20.51 10.31
CA LEU A 62 2.34 -20.03 10.33
C LEU A 62 2.45 -18.52 10.56
N ALA A 63 1.42 -17.87 11.11
CA ALA A 63 1.43 -16.43 11.43
C ALA A 63 2.29 -16.15 12.66
N GLN A 64 3.61 -16.26 12.49
CA GLN A 64 4.61 -16.08 13.53
C GLN A 64 5.62 -15.00 13.14
N LYS A 65 6.14 -14.29 14.15
CA LYS A 65 7.10 -13.21 13.97
C LYS A 65 8.35 -13.64 13.20
N GLY A 66 8.85 -14.84 13.48
CA GLY A 66 10.04 -15.40 12.80
C GLY A 66 9.79 -15.70 11.31
N VAL A 67 8.60 -16.22 10.98
CA VAL A 67 8.21 -16.53 9.60
C VAL A 67 8.08 -15.25 8.78
N PHE A 68 7.40 -14.23 9.31
CA PHE A 68 7.27 -12.93 8.65
C PHE A 68 8.62 -12.22 8.48
N LEU A 69 9.52 -12.33 9.48
CA LEU A 69 10.87 -11.79 9.36
C LEU A 69 11.66 -12.50 8.25
N ALA A 70 11.59 -13.83 8.18
CA ALA A 70 12.28 -14.61 7.17
C ALA A 70 11.76 -14.30 5.76
N GLU A 71 10.44 -14.27 5.58
CA GLU A 71 9.79 -13.93 4.30
C GLU A 71 10.23 -12.56 3.80
N GLY A 72 10.11 -11.52 4.63
CA GLY A 72 10.49 -10.17 4.22
C GLY A 72 11.99 -10.01 3.99
N ALA A 73 12.83 -10.62 4.83
CA ALA A 73 14.28 -10.60 4.63
C ALA A 73 14.69 -11.28 3.31
N LEU A 74 14.06 -12.40 2.96
CA LEU A 74 14.31 -13.11 1.70
C LEU A 74 13.86 -12.29 0.49
N ALA A 75 12.67 -11.68 0.54
CA ALA A 75 12.18 -10.82 -0.53
C ALA A 75 13.11 -9.61 -0.76
N ILE A 76 13.51 -8.93 0.31
CA ILE A 76 14.42 -7.78 0.26
C ILE A 76 15.80 -8.22 -0.25
N ALA A 77 16.36 -9.30 0.28
CA ALA A 77 17.66 -9.82 -0.17
C ALA A 77 17.63 -10.21 -1.65
N ALA A 78 16.56 -10.85 -2.12
CA ALA A 78 16.38 -11.19 -3.52
C ALA A 78 16.33 -9.94 -4.42
N ALA A 79 15.60 -8.90 -4.02
CA ALA A 79 15.56 -7.63 -4.75
C ALA A 79 16.92 -6.93 -4.77
N VAL A 80 17.63 -6.88 -3.65
CA VAL A 80 18.97 -6.28 -3.53
C VAL A 80 19.99 -7.02 -4.41
N ARG A 81 20.03 -8.37 -4.32
CA ARG A 81 20.92 -9.22 -5.15
C ARG A 81 20.68 -9.03 -6.65
N GLN A 82 19.46 -8.67 -7.03
CA GLN A 82 19.08 -8.40 -8.41
C GLN A 82 19.25 -6.94 -8.84
N GLY A 83 19.80 -6.08 -7.99
CA GLY A 83 20.04 -4.67 -8.27
C GLY A 83 18.80 -3.76 -8.19
N LEU A 84 17.65 -4.28 -7.74
CA LEU A 84 16.35 -3.59 -7.76
C LEU A 84 16.18 -2.54 -6.64
N HIS A 85 17.18 -2.38 -5.78
CA HIS A 85 17.20 -1.33 -4.76
C HIS A 85 17.45 0.06 -5.37
N LYS A 86 17.94 0.14 -6.62
CA LYS A 86 18.12 1.39 -7.37
C LYS A 86 16.96 1.56 -8.35
N GLU A 87 16.39 2.76 -8.40
CA GLU A 87 15.41 3.10 -9.44
C GLU A 87 16.13 3.22 -10.79
N SER A 88 15.61 2.53 -11.80
CA SER A 88 16.27 2.44 -13.11
C SER A 88 15.55 3.21 -14.22
N GLY A 89 14.31 3.62 -13.96
CA GLY A 89 13.48 4.37 -14.90
C GLY A 89 14.05 5.72 -15.35
N GLU A 90 13.42 6.31 -16.35
CA GLU A 90 13.65 7.70 -16.72
C GLU A 90 12.95 8.66 -15.75
N PRO A 91 13.47 9.88 -15.52
CA PRO A 91 12.77 10.87 -14.73
C PRO A 91 11.48 11.32 -15.43
N LEU A 92 10.43 11.55 -14.65
CA LEU A 92 9.20 12.18 -15.15
C LEU A 92 9.44 13.62 -15.61
N PRO A 93 8.60 14.15 -16.54
CA PRO A 93 8.62 15.56 -16.94
C PRO A 93 8.64 16.52 -15.73
N ALA A 94 9.41 17.60 -15.80
CA ALA A 94 9.61 18.48 -14.66
C ALA A 94 8.31 19.18 -14.23
N LEU A 95 8.12 19.28 -12.91
CA LEU A 95 7.03 20.06 -12.32
C LEU A 95 7.42 21.56 -12.32
N PRO A 96 6.54 22.50 -12.73
CA PRO A 96 6.84 23.93 -12.66
C PRO A 96 7.28 24.33 -11.25
N ARG A 97 8.25 25.25 -11.16
CA ARG A 97 8.94 25.59 -9.89
C ARG A 97 7.97 25.96 -8.77
N PHE A 98 6.94 26.74 -9.07
CA PHE A 98 5.89 27.10 -8.12
C PHE A 98 5.23 25.86 -7.51
N TRP A 99 4.70 24.97 -8.35
CA TRP A 99 4.04 23.73 -7.92
C TRP A 99 4.99 22.79 -7.20
N LYS A 100 6.26 22.72 -7.61
CA LYS A 100 7.27 21.92 -6.92
C LYS A 100 7.50 22.38 -5.47
N ILE A 101 7.62 23.69 -5.25
CA ILE A 101 7.82 24.26 -3.93
C ILE A 101 6.54 24.12 -3.09
N LEU A 102 5.38 24.52 -3.65
CA LEU A 102 4.11 24.45 -2.96
C LEU A 102 3.77 23.01 -2.54
N PHE A 103 3.89 22.06 -3.48
CA PHE A 103 3.67 20.65 -3.21
C PHE A 103 4.63 20.16 -2.14
N GLY A 104 5.94 20.41 -2.29
CA GLY A 104 6.94 19.97 -1.31
C GLY A 104 6.67 20.48 0.10
N VAL A 105 6.41 21.78 0.25
CA VAL A 105 6.17 22.40 1.58
C VAL A 105 4.89 21.87 2.21
N VAL A 106 3.76 21.93 1.50
CA VAL A 106 2.46 21.51 2.05
C VAL A 106 2.46 20.02 2.35
N PHE A 107 2.97 19.20 1.43
CA PHE A 107 3.09 17.76 1.61
C PHE A 107 3.95 17.43 2.83
N THR A 108 5.12 18.05 2.99
CA THR A 108 5.99 17.78 4.14
C THR A 108 5.33 18.17 5.46
N VAL A 109 4.70 19.36 5.55
CA VAL A 109 4.03 19.80 6.79
C VAL A 109 2.94 18.81 7.20
N PHE A 110 2.05 18.45 6.28
CA PHE A 110 0.97 17.51 6.57
C PHE A 110 1.48 16.08 6.80
N ALA A 111 2.51 15.63 6.07
CA ALA A 111 3.13 14.32 6.29
C ALA A 111 3.72 14.19 7.69
N VAL A 112 4.33 15.24 8.24
CA VAL A 112 4.81 15.24 9.64
C VAL A 112 3.63 15.14 10.61
N VAL A 113 2.58 15.96 10.42
CA VAL A 113 1.39 15.91 11.26
C VAL A 113 0.75 14.52 11.24
N TYR A 114 0.55 13.95 10.05
CA TYR A 114 -0.05 12.64 9.86
C TYR A 114 0.81 11.52 10.42
N PHE A 115 2.12 11.58 10.23
CA PHE A 115 3.06 10.63 10.82
C PHE A 115 3.00 10.64 12.35
N THR A 116 2.96 11.83 12.97
CA THR A 116 2.83 11.96 14.43
C THR A 116 1.51 11.37 14.93
N ASN A 117 0.41 11.56 14.20
CA ASN A 117 -0.89 10.97 14.55
C ASN A 117 -0.88 9.44 14.39
N ALA A 118 -0.35 8.90 13.28
CA ALA A 118 -0.27 7.46 13.04
C ALA A 118 0.69 6.74 14.02
N MET A 119 1.70 7.44 14.53
CA MET A 119 2.57 6.95 15.60
C MET A 119 1.88 6.84 16.96
N ALA A 120 0.79 7.56 17.17
CA ALA A 120 0.04 7.50 18.42
C ALA A 120 -0.59 6.10 18.62
N PRO A 121 -0.92 5.71 19.87
CA PRO A 121 -1.68 4.50 20.10
C PRO A 121 -3.04 4.55 19.40
N GLU A 122 -3.32 3.52 18.60
CA GLU A 122 -4.62 3.37 17.91
C GLU A 122 -5.76 3.26 18.93
N ARG A 123 -6.76 4.12 18.79
CA ARG A 123 -7.88 4.25 19.75
C ARG A 123 -9.25 4.37 19.08
N SER A 124 -9.29 4.35 17.75
CA SER A 124 -10.54 4.50 17.03
C SER A 124 -11.46 3.31 17.25
N PRO A 125 -12.80 3.49 17.19
CA PRO A 125 -13.75 2.42 17.42
C PRO A 125 -13.49 1.21 16.52
N ASP A 126 -13.46 1.42 15.20
CA ASP A 126 -13.34 0.34 14.23
C ASP A 126 -11.91 -0.24 14.18
N GLY A 127 -10.90 0.63 14.28
CA GLY A 127 -9.49 0.27 14.25
C GLY A 127 -9.14 -0.65 15.43
N SER A 128 -9.47 -0.23 16.65
CA SER A 128 -9.21 -1.02 17.85
C SER A 128 -10.12 -2.25 17.99
N THR A 129 -11.34 -2.22 17.44
CA THR A 129 -12.31 -3.32 17.61
C THR A 129 -12.05 -4.47 16.65
N TYR A 130 -12.18 -4.26 15.33
CA TYR A 130 -12.17 -5.37 14.39
C TYR A 130 -10.93 -5.37 13.47
N HIS A 131 -10.46 -4.22 12.98
CA HIS A 131 -9.25 -4.21 12.14
C HIS A 131 -8.04 -4.75 12.90
N LEU A 132 -7.78 -4.24 14.11
CA LEU A 132 -6.67 -4.71 14.93
C LEU A 132 -7.04 -5.80 15.92
N GLY A 133 -8.30 -5.87 16.36
CA GLY A 133 -8.74 -6.93 17.27
C GLY A 133 -8.65 -8.31 16.64
N LEU A 134 -9.04 -8.44 15.36
CA LEU A 134 -8.90 -9.69 14.60
C LEU A 134 -7.44 -9.99 14.27
N VAL A 135 -6.68 -9.00 13.80
CA VAL A 135 -5.24 -9.14 13.55
C VAL A 135 -4.49 -9.61 14.80
N ALA A 136 -4.77 -9.01 15.95
CA ALA A 136 -4.15 -9.40 17.22
C ALA A 136 -4.53 -10.84 17.61
N ARG A 137 -5.75 -11.28 17.29
CA ARG A 137 -6.19 -12.64 17.53
C ARG A 137 -5.46 -13.64 16.63
N TYR A 138 -5.42 -13.40 15.32
CA TYR A 138 -4.68 -14.26 14.38
C TYR A 138 -3.20 -14.37 14.75
N MET A 139 -2.58 -13.27 15.19
CA MET A 139 -1.19 -13.28 15.65
C MET A 139 -0.98 -14.12 16.92
N ARG A 140 -1.93 -14.10 17.87
CA ARG A 140 -1.85 -14.90 19.10
C ARG A 140 -2.08 -16.38 18.85
N GLU A 141 -2.99 -16.68 17.94
CA GLU A 141 -3.38 -18.05 17.60
C GLU A 141 -2.48 -18.66 16.51
N HIS A 142 -1.56 -17.87 15.94
CA HIS A 142 -0.66 -18.22 14.84
C HIS A 142 -1.38 -18.58 13.53
N GLY A 143 -2.67 -18.29 13.40
CA GLY A 143 -3.41 -18.56 12.17
C GLY A 143 -4.88 -18.15 12.24
N PHE A 144 -5.63 -18.54 11.21
CA PHE A 144 -7.07 -18.32 11.18
C PHE A 144 -7.81 -19.33 12.04
N HIS A 145 -8.80 -18.84 12.78
CA HIS A 145 -9.77 -19.67 13.50
C HIS A 145 -11.16 -19.23 13.15
N ARG A 146 -12.12 -20.14 13.30
CA ARG A 146 -13.53 -19.84 13.04
C ARG A 146 -14.05 -18.84 14.08
N ILE A 147 -14.51 -17.68 13.63
CA ILE A 147 -15.09 -16.63 14.46
C ILE A 147 -16.55 -16.43 14.06
N THR A 148 -17.46 -16.91 14.90
CA THR A 148 -18.92 -16.81 14.67
C THR A 148 -19.56 -15.64 15.42
N THR A 149 -18.82 -14.98 16.30
CA THR A 149 -19.32 -13.91 17.18
C THR A 149 -19.09 -12.50 16.63
N ASN A 150 -18.41 -12.37 15.50
CA ASN A 150 -18.09 -11.08 14.89
C ASN A 150 -18.26 -11.18 13.37
N MET A 151 -19.21 -10.41 12.80
CA MET A 151 -19.47 -10.42 11.36
C MET A 151 -18.26 -9.94 10.54
N TYR A 152 -17.49 -8.98 11.06
CA TYR A 152 -16.31 -8.41 10.39
C TYR A 152 -15.19 -9.45 10.18
N ALA A 153 -15.21 -10.55 10.95
CA ALA A 153 -14.28 -11.66 10.74
C ALA A 153 -14.51 -12.41 9.41
N ASN A 154 -15.68 -12.26 8.80
CA ASN A 154 -16.07 -12.93 7.56
C ASN A 154 -16.07 -11.98 6.34
N LEU A 155 -15.61 -10.74 6.52
CA LEU A 155 -15.46 -9.77 5.44
C LEU A 155 -14.04 -9.79 4.85
N SER A 156 -13.87 -9.07 3.74
CA SER A 156 -12.58 -8.74 3.12
C SER A 156 -11.56 -8.22 4.16
N GLN A 157 -10.36 -8.80 4.17
CA GLN A 157 -9.28 -8.54 5.15
C GLN A 157 -7.89 -8.32 4.50
N GLY A 158 -7.84 -7.88 3.25
CA GLY A 158 -6.61 -7.78 2.46
C GLY A 158 -5.61 -6.78 3.04
N VAL A 159 -6.07 -5.60 3.45
CA VAL A 159 -5.20 -4.60 4.08
C VAL A 159 -4.79 -5.05 5.49
N GLU A 160 -5.69 -5.77 6.18
CA GLU A 160 -5.48 -6.33 7.50
C GLU A 160 -4.39 -7.42 7.49
N MET A 161 -4.14 -8.10 6.37
CA MET A 161 -3.00 -9.00 6.23
C MET A 161 -1.67 -8.22 6.24
N LEU A 162 -1.63 -7.01 5.68
CA LEU A 162 -0.47 -6.13 5.79
C LEU A 162 -0.31 -5.62 7.23
N TYR A 163 -1.43 -5.33 7.90
CA TYR A 163 -1.42 -4.98 9.32
C TYR A 163 -0.92 -6.11 10.18
N LEU A 164 -1.31 -7.36 9.92
CA LEU A 164 -0.81 -8.54 10.63
C LEU A 164 0.71 -8.66 10.53
N PHE A 165 1.26 -8.43 9.33
CA PHE A 165 2.70 -8.44 9.12
C PHE A 165 3.42 -7.38 9.96
N ALA A 166 2.95 -6.13 9.94
CA ALA A 166 3.51 -5.03 10.74
C ALA A 166 3.30 -5.23 12.26
N TYR A 167 2.12 -5.72 12.64
CA TYR A 167 1.66 -5.90 14.02
C TYR A 167 2.52 -6.91 14.77
N ALA A 168 3.09 -7.91 14.08
CA ALA A 168 4.02 -8.87 14.66
C ALA A 168 5.27 -8.22 15.30
N PHE A 169 5.63 -7.01 14.87
CA PHE A 169 6.79 -6.28 15.37
C PHE A 169 6.39 -5.09 16.25
N GLY A 170 5.56 -4.19 15.73
CA GLY A 170 5.27 -2.89 16.35
C GLY A 170 3.82 -2.71 16.80
N ARG A 171 3.02 -3.78 16.81
CA ARG A 171 1.61 -3.79 17.25
C ARG A 171 0.76 -2.75 16.50
N HIS A 172 -0.18 -2.13 17.21
CA HIS A 172 -1.21 -1.22 16.69
C HIS A 172 -0.64 -0.06 15.87
N SER A 173 0.37 0.65 16.39
CA SER A 173 0.90 1.84 15.72
C SER A 173 1.70 1.49 14.47
N ALA A 174 2.32 0.29 14.40
CA ALA A 174 2.94 -0.17 13.17
C ALA A 174 1.90 -0.44 12.06
N ALA A 175 0.74 -0.98 12.41
CA ALA A 175 -0.36 -1.19 11.47
C ALA A 175 -0.94 0.15 10.97
N ALA A 176 -1.18 1.11 11.87
CA ALA A 176 -1.61 2.46 11.47
C ALA A 176 -0.59 3.13 10.53
N LEU A 177 0.72 2.94 10.78
CA LEU A 177 1.75 3.45 9.89
C LEU A 177 1.79 2.77 8.51
N VAL A 178 1.35 1.51 8.39
CA VAL A 178 1.15 0.88 7.08
C VAL A 178 0.02 1.56 6.32
N HIS A 179 -1.08 1.94 6.99
CA HIS A 179 -2.13 2.75 6.36
C HIS A 179 -1.60 4.12 5.92
N PHE A 180 -0.82 4.75 6.79
CA PHE A 180 -0.13 6.01 6.49
C PHE A 180 0.79 5.90 5.27
N CYS A 181 1.45 4.75 5.03
CA CYS A 181 2.21 4.55 3.80
C CYS A 181 1.32 4.70 2.56
N PHE A 182 0.09 4.16 2.55
CA PHE A 182 -0.86 4.38 1.45
C PHE A 182 -1.31 5.85 1.35
N LEU A 183 -1.53 6.52 2.49
CA LEU A 183 -1.86 7.95 2.55
C LEU A 183 -0.77 8.83 1.90
N VAL A 184 0.49 8.46 2.08
CA VAL A 184 1.66 9.11 1.44
C VAL A 184 1.77 8.70 -0.04
N THR A 185 1.56 7.42 -0.36
CA THR A 185 1.70 6.89 -1.72
C THR A 185 0.69 7.49 -2.70
N LEU A 186 -0.58 7.61 -2.33
CA LEU A 186 -1.65 8.05 -3.23
C LEU A 186 -1.42 9.46 -3.84
N PRO A 187 -1.22 10.54 -3.07
CA PRO A 187 -0.96 11.87 -3.65
C PRO A 187 0.33 11.93 -4.47
N LEU A 188 1.36 11.15 -4.10
CA LEU A 188 2.57 11.04 -4.92
C LEU A 188 2.29 10.30 -6.25
N ALA A 189 1.45 9.27 -6.22
CA ALA A 189 1.02 8.55 -7.41
C ALA A 189 0.16 9.43 -8.32
N MET A 190 -0.74 10.25 -7.75
CA MET A 190 -1.52 11.26 -8.48
C MET A 190 -0.62 12.29 -9.16
N LEU A 191 0.41 12.77 -8.46
CA LEU A 191 1.39 13.69 -9.03
C LEU A 191 2.20 13.03 -10.16
N CYS A 192 2.61 11.77 -9.99
CA CYS A 192 3.33 11.04 -11.02
C CYS A 192 2.48 10.84 -12.28
N TYR A 193 1.25 10.34 -12.11
CA TYR A 193 0.25 10.22 -13.17
C TYR A 193 0.10 11.53 -13.94
N ALA A 194 -0.18 12.63 -13.26
CA ALA A 194 -0.39 13.90 -13.93
C ALA A 194 0.85 14.45 -14.66
N ARG A 195 2.05 14.19 -14.14
CA ARG A 195 3.31 14.54 -14.82
C ARG A 195 3.53 13.69 -16.05
N ARG A 196 3.19 12.40 -16.01
CA ARG A 196 3.29 11.49 -17.15
C ARG A 196 2.33 11.87 -18.27
N PHE A 197 1.08 12.20 -17.94
CA PHE A 197 0.03 12.48 -18.92
C PHE A 197 -0.15 13.98 -19.29
N GLY A 198 0.77 14.84 -18.86
CA GLY A 198 0.89 16.21 -19.40
C GLY A 198 0.10 17.30 -18.69
N PHE A 199 -0.45 17.06 -17.50
CA PHE A 199 -1.20 18.04 -16.71
C PHE A 199 -0.65 18.21 -15.27
N PRO A 200 0.66 18.48 -15.11
CA PRO A 200 1.35 18.41 -13.82
C PRO A 200 0.85 19.42 -12.77
N ALA A 201 0.40 20.60 -13.20
CA ALA A 201 -0.17 21.62 -12.32
C ALA A 201 -1.51 21.17 -11.70
N ALA A 202 -2.43 20.68 -12.54
CA ALA A 202 -3.72 20.16 -12.10
C ALA A 202 -3.54 18.93 -11.19
N GLY A 203 -2.59 18.06 -11.52
CA GLY A 203 -2.23 16.93 -10.65
C GLY A 203 -1.68 17.33 -9.30
N ALA A 204 -0.77 18.30 -9.24
CA ALA A 204 -0.26 18.82 -7.99
C ALA A 204 -1.37 19.44 -7.13
N ALA A 205 -2.27 20.21 -7.74
CA ALA A 205 -3.43 20.78 -7.05
C ALA A 205 -4.36 19.68 -6.51
N GLY A 206 -4.77 18.73 -7.35
CA GLY A 206 -5.67 17.64 -6.96
C GLY A 206 -5.07 16.74 -5.87
N ALA A 207 -3.79 16.41 -5.99
CA ALA A 207 -3.07 15.61 -4.98
C ALA A 207 -2.97 16.35 -3.64
N LEU A 208 -2.74 17.67 -3.64
CA LEU A 208 -2.75 18.47 -2.41
C LEU A 208 -4.15 18.57 -1.81
N LEU A 209 -5.18 18.84 -2.62
CA LEU A 209 -6.57 18.90 -2.14
C LEU A 209 -7.01 17.58 -1.49
N PHE A 210 -6.63 16.46 -2.10
CA PHE A 210 -6.81 15.14 -1.49
C PHE A 210 -6.07 15.03 -0.16
N PHE A 211 -4.76 15.30 -0.16
CA PHE A 211 -3.90 15.06 1.00
C PHE A 211 -4.20 15.98 2.19
N VAL A 212 -4.62 17.22 1.96
CA VAL A 212 -4.97 18.19 3.02
C VAL A 212 -6.43 18.05 3.48
N SER A 213 -7.22 17.19 2.85
CA SER A 213 -8.60 16.93 3.27
C SER A 213 -8.62 16.33 4.69
N PRO A 214 -9.32 16.94 5.66
CA PRO A 214 -9.36 16.43 7.03
C PRO A 214 -9.87 15.00 7.15
N VAL A 215 -10.83 14.60 6.29
CA VAL A 215 -11.37 13.24 6.28
C VAL A 215 -10.30 12.24 5.85
N VAL A 216 -9.53 12.58 4.82
CA VAL A 216 -8.42 11.74 4.32
C VAL A 216 -7.30 11.64 5.36
N GLY A 217 -6.96 12.76 6.00
CA GLY A 217 -5.96 12.78 7.07
C GLY A 217 -6.36 11.96 8.29
N MET A 218 -7.61 12.06 8.74
CA MET A 218 -8.14 11.26 9.85
C MET A 218 -8.13 9.76 9.52
N ASP A 219 -8.63 9.40 8.33
CA ASP A 219 -8.72 8.00 7.90
C ASP A 219 -7.34 7.36 7.74
N GLY A 220 -6.47 7.98 6.94
CA GLY A 220 -5.15 7.45 6.60
C GLY A 220 -4.11 7.50 7.73
N THR A 221 -4.45 8.07 8.89
CA THR A 221 -3.62 8.01 10.11
C THR A 221 -4.16 7.04 11.15
N THR A 222 -5.32 6.46 10.89
CA THR A 222 -5.99 5.46 11.73
C THR A 222 -5.82 4.08 11.09
N ALA A 223 -5.82 2.99 11.86
CA ALA A 223 -5.78 1.62 11.33
C ALA A 223 -7.11 1.17 10.68
N TYR A 224 -7.66 2.00 9.79
CA TYR A 224 -8.78 1.71 8.88
C TYR A 224 -8.27 1.11 7.58
N ASN A 225 -9.02 1.15 6.47
CA ASN A 225 -8.53 0.67 5.18
C ASN A 225 -8.96 1.52 3.96
N ASP A 226 -9.71 2.59 4.15
CA ASP A 226 -10.33 3.35 3.06
C ASP A 226 -9.31 4.09 2.18
N VAL A 227 -8.34 4.79 2.77
CA VAL A 227 -7.26 5.43 2.00
C VAL A 227 -6.39 4.39 1.28
N ALA A 228 -6.15 3.22 1.88
CA ALA A 228 -5.50 2.11 1.18
C ALA A 228 -6.31 1.63 -0.04
N VAL A 229 -7.63 1.46 0.10
CA VAL A 229 -8.53 1.10 -1.00
C VAL A 229 -8.50 2.17 -2.09
N ALA A 230 -8.56 3.45 -1.73
CA ALA A 230 -8.45 4.55 -2.68
C ALA A 230 -7.12 4.52 -3.46
N ALA A 231 -6.01 4.22 -2.77
CA ALA A 231 -4.71 4.08 -3.39
C ALA A 231 -4.66 2.90 -4.37
N ILE A 232 -5.19 1.74 -3.97
CA ILE A 232 -5.27 0.54 -4.82
C ILE A 232 -6.12 0.81 -6.07
N LEU A 233 -7.29 1.42 -5.92
CA LEU A 233 -8.17 1.79 -7.04
C LEU A 233 -7.48 2.78 -7.98
N PHE A 234 -6.80 3.78 -7.44
CA PHE A 234 -5.99 4.70 -8.24
C PHE A 234 -4.85 3.97 -8.96
N GLY A 235 -4.23 2.96 -8.32
CA GLY A 235 -3.23 2.10 -8.95
C GLY A 235 -3.79 1.30 -10.13
N VAL A 236 -4.99 0.72 -10.01
CA VAL A 236 -5.69 0.06 -11.12
C VAL A 236 -5.91 1.05 -12.26
N PHE A 237 -6.50 2.22 -11.97
CA PHE A 237 -6.71 3.27 -12.95
C PHE A 237 -5.41 3.69 -13.64
N HIS A 238 -4.36 3.99 -12.88
CA HIS A 238 -3.08 4.43 -13.41
C HIS A 238 -2.45 3.38 -14.33
N LEU A 239 -2.42 2.10 -13.91
CA LEU A 239 -1.87 1.03 -14.75
C LEU A 239 -2.68 0.81 -16.03
N LEU A 240 -4.01 0.97 -16.00
CA LEU A 240 -4.85 0.90 -17.19
C LEU A 240 -4.53 2.04 -18.18
N GLN A 241 -4.30 3.25 -17.68
CA GLN A 241 -3.89 4.40 -18.51
C GLN A 241 -2.51 4.19 -19.14
N ILE A 242 -1.58 3.54 -18.42
CA ILE A 242 -0.28 3.14 -18.97
C ILE A 242 -0.47 2.04 -20.05
N TRP A 243 -1.31 1.04 -19.75
CA TRP A 243 -1.61 -0.03 -20.69
C TRP A 243 -2.28 0.48 -21.97
N ASP A 244 -3.11 1.51 -21.90
CA ASP A 244 -3.73 2.09 -23.10
C ASP A 244 -2.69 2.65 -24.09
N GLN A 245 -1.63 3.28 -23.57
CA GLN A 245 -0.53 3.82 -24.37
C GLN A 245 0.45 2.74 -24.85
N GLU A 246 0.82 1.79 -23.98
CA GLU A 246 1.91 0.83 -24.24
C GLU A 246 1.42 -0.50 -24.81
N ARG A 247 0.13 -0.84 -24.62
CA ARG A 247 -0.55 -2.08 -25.03
C ARG A 247 0.24 -3.36 -24.71
N THR A 248 1.03 -3.32 -23.65
CA THR A 248 1.91 -4.42 -23.25
C THR A 248 1.16 -5.43 -22.38
N GLY A 249 1.09 -6.69 -22.83
CA GLY A 249 0.36 -7.75 -22.12
C GLY A 249 0.84 -8.00 -20.68
N GLY A 250 2.12 -7.74 -20.38
CA GLY A 250 2.68 -7.84 -19.04
C GLY A 250 1.98 -6.93 -18.01
N LEU A 251 1.42 -5.79 -18.41
CA LEU A 251 0.70 -4.87 -17.52
C LEU A 251 -0.64 -5.43 -17.03
N LEU A 252 -1.24 -6.37 -17.77
CA LEU A 252 -2.52 -6.98 -17.38
C LEU A 252 -2.40 -7.77 -16.07
N VAL A 253 -1.21 -8.30 -15.75
CA VAL A 253 -0.95 -9.04 -14.51
C VAL A 253 -1.08 -8.13 -13.27
N PRO A 254 -0.33 -7.01 -13.13
CA PRO A 254 -0.50 -6.12 -11.99
C PRO A 254 -1.87 -5.41 -11.97
N ILE A 255 -2.49 -5.16 -13.13
CA ILE A 255 -3.88 -4.64 -13.19
C ILE A 255 -4.85 -5.63 -12.54
N GLY A 256 -4.84 -6.89 -12.98
CA GLY A 256 -5.71 -7.94 -12.42
C GLY A 256 -5.43 -8.20 -10.95
N LEU A 257 -4.15 -8.20 -10.56
CA LEU A 257 -3.72 -8.35 -9.17
C LEU A 257 -4.28 -7.23 -8.28
N LEU A 258 -4.14 -5.96 -8.70
CA LEU A 258 -4.66 -4.82 -7.93
C LEU A 258 -6.20 -4.79 -7.94
N ALA A 259 -6.86 -5.15 -9.03
CA ALA A 259 -8.32 -5.23 -9.08
C ALA A 259 -8.87 -6.30 -8.13
N GLY A 260 -8.25 -7.48 -8.09
CA GLY A 260 -8.58 -8.52 -7.10
C GLY A 260 -8.24 -8.09 -5.66
N PHE A 261 -7.11 -7.42 -5.47
CA PHE A 261 -6.73 -6.88 -4.17
C PHE A 261 -7.67 -5.77 -3.68
N ALA A 262 -8.25 -4.97 -4.57
CA ALA A 262 -9.26 -3.98 -4.21
C ALA A 262 -10.47 -4.67 -3.54
N TYR A 263 -11.00 -5.74 -4.15
CA TYR A 263 -12.06 -6.55 -3.54
C TYR A 263 -11.61 -7.18 -2.21
N ALA A 264 -10.39 -7.73 -2.16
CA ALA A 264 -9.85 -8.34 -0.96
C ALA A 264 -9.63 -7.32 0.17
N ALA A 265 -9.31 -6.06 -0.15
CA ALA A 265 -9.17 -4.95 0.80
C ALA A 265 -10.54 -4.50 1.31
N LYS A 266 -11.52 -4.35 0.41
CA LYS A 266 -12.89 -3.98 0.75
C LYS A 266 -13.85 -4.50 -0.31
N TYR A 267 -14.83 -5.32 0.11
CA TYR A 267 -15.74 -5.99 -0.84
C TYR A 267 -16.53 -5.01 -1.72
N THR A 268 -16.80 -3.78 -1.26
CA THR A 268 -17.45 -2.73 -2.05
C THR A 268 -16.59 -2.24 -3.21
N ALA A 269 -15.27 -2.44 -3.17
CA ALA A 269 -14.35 -2.13 -4.26
C ALA A 269 -14.29 -3.24 -5.33
N VAL A 270 -15.22 -4.22 -5.31
CA VAL A 270 -15.40 -5.22 -6.37
C VAL A 270 -15.53 -4.60 -7.76
N LEU A 271 -16.06 -3.37 -7.85
CA LEU A 271 -16.24 -2.63 -9.09
C LEU A 271 -14.93 -2.39 -9.86
N ALA A 272 -13.76 -2.49 -9.21
CA ALA A 272 -12.47 -2.45 -9.88
C ALA A 272 -12.32 -3.54 -10.96
N VAL A 273 -12.91 -4.72 -10.74
CA VAL A 273 -12.83 -5.86 -11.66
C VAL A 273 -13.60 -5.62 -12.95
N PRO A 274 -14.93 -5.34 -12.95
CA PRO A 274 -15.63 -5.04 -14.19
C PRO A 274 -15.13 -3.75 -14.85
N TYR A 275 -14.65 -2.77 -14.08
CA TYR A 275 -14.00 -1.59 -14.64
C TYR A 275 -12.75 -1.95 -15.45
N ALA A 276 -11.83 -2.74 -14.88
CA ALA A 276 -10.62 -3.16 -15.59
C ALA A 276 -10.92 -4.05 -16.80
N LEU A 277 -11.88 -4.99 -16.67
CA LEU A 277 -12.30 -5.84 -17.78
C LEU A 277 -12.93 -5.03 -18.92
N GLY A 278 -13.83 -4.10 -18.60
CA GLY A 278 -14.47 -3.24 -19.60
C GLY A 278 -13.52 -2.25 -20.26
N PHE A 279 -12.45 -1.84 -19.58
CA PHE A 279 -11.42 -0.96 -20.16
C PHE A 279 -10.49 -1.71 -21.13
N VAL A 280 -10.23 -2.99 -20.86
CA VAL A 280 -9.29 -3.81 -21.66
C VAL A 280 -10.00 -4.51 -22.85
N ALA A 281 -11.31 -4.74 -22.75
CA ALA A 281 -12.14 -5.34 -23.79
C ALA A 281 -12.18 -4.50 -25.07
#